data_AF-A0A6L5EXC0-F1
#
_entry.id   AF-A0A6L5EXC0-F1
#
_cell.length_a   1.000
_cell.length_b   1.000
_cell.length_c   1.000
_cell.angle_alpha   90.00
_cell.angle_beta   90.00
_cell.angle_gamma   90.00
#
_symmetry.space_group_name_H-M   'P 1'
#
loop_
_entity.id
_entity.type
_entity.pdbx_description
1 polymer ?
#
loop_
_entity_poly.entity_id
_entity_poly.type
_entity_poly.pdbx_seq_one_letter_code
_entity_poly.pdbx_strand_id
1 'polypeptide(L)'
;MDQRHDEHVREPIRSPWVWVVMALIVLAGTPLYLPAGVVEPLVFGIPYWMVVSVFFTIAFAALTSWLCLRRWNLVEQREEAAAEAGDGGMSWEI
;
A
#
# COMPACT_ATOMS: atom_id res chain seq x y z
N MET A 1 22.82 -21.95 22.80
CA MET A 1 22.93 -20.73 22.00
C MET A 1 21.88 -20.84 20.92
N ASP A 2 20.70 -20.31 21.22
CA ASP A 2 19.48 -20.45 20.42
C ASP A 2 19.57 -19.48 19.22
N GLN A 3 19.83 -20.02 18.03
CA GLN A 3 19.81 -19.27 16.78
C GLN A 3 18.37 -19.23 16.26
N ARG A 4 17.55 -18.32 16.82
CA ARG A 4 16.27 -17.97 16.21
C ARG A 4 16.58 -17.24 14.91
N HIS A 5 16.40 -17.92 13.79
CA HIS A 5 16.41 -17.28 12.48
C HIS A 5 15.34 -16.19 12.49
N ASP A 6 15.77 -14.93 12.50
CA ASP A 6 14.91 -13.77 12.27
C ASP A 6 14.36 -13.85 10.84
N GLU A 7 13.30 -14.62 10.65
CA GLU A 7 12.52 -14.59 9.40
C GLU A 7 12.05 -13.15 9.23
N HIS A 8 12.61 -12.48 8.23
CA HIS A 8 12.48 -11.05 8.04
C HIS A 8 11.02 -10.66 7.86
N VAL A 9 10.39 -10.18 8.94
CA VAL A 9 9.13 -9.47 8.93
C VAL A 9 9.32 -8.25 8.04
N ARG A 10 8.86 -8.35 6.79
CA ARG A 10 9.13 -7.35 5.76
C ARG A 10 8.05 -6.28 5.81
N GLU A 11 8.24 -5.32 6.71
CA GLU A 11 7.31 -4.20 6.88
C GLU A 11 7.19 -3.40 5.57
N PRO A 12 5.96 -3.06 5.14
CA PRO A 12 5.74 -2.34 3.88
C PRO A 12 6.48 -1.01 3.83
N ILE A 13 6.64 -0.34 4.97
CA ILE A 13 7.34 0.94 5.10
C ILE A 13 8.84 0.86 4.79
N ARG A 14 9.44 -0.32 4.97
CA ARG A 14 10.87 -0.58 4.69
C ARG A 14 11.15 -0.91 3.22
N SER A 15 10.12 -0.96 2.38
CA SER A 15 10.28 -1.21 0.94
C SER A 15 10.41 0.11 0.18
N PRO A 16 11.64 0.56 -0.20
CA PRO A 16 11.85 1.87 -0.82
C PRO A 16 11.09 2.04 -2.14
N TRP A 17 10.82 0.94 -2.85
CA TRP A 17 10.03 0.95 -4.07
C TRP A 17 8.61 1.50 -3.89
N VAL A 18 7.96 1.24 -2.73
CA VAL A 18 6.61 1.74 -2.45
C VAL A 18 6.61 3.27 -2.42
N TRP A 19 7.62 3.86 -1.78
CA TRP A 19 7.80 5.30 -1.71
C TRP A 19 8.06 5.92 -3.09
N VAL A 20 8.84 5.25 -3.94
CA VAL A 20 9.08 5.72 -5.33
C VAL A 20 7.79 5.74 -6.14
N VAL A 21 7.01 4.66 -6.12
CA VAL A 21 5.72 4.60 -6.84
C VAL A 21 4.75 5.64 -6.30
N MET A 22 4.69 5.79 -4.98
CA MET A 22 3.80 6.75 -4.32
C MET A 22 4.16 8.20 -4.67
N ALA A 23 5.46 8.54 -4.66
CA ALA A 23 5.95 9.85 -5.08
C ALA A 23 5.64 10.12 -6.56
N LEU A 24 5.82 9.12 -7.43
CA LEU A 24 5.52 9.25 -8.86
C LEU A 24 4.03 9.52 -9.10
N ILE A 25 3.14 8.81 -8.41
CA ILE A 25 1.68 9.02 -8.48
C ILE A 25 1.31 10.44 -8.05
N VAL A 26 1.89 10.94 -6.95
CA VAL A 26 1.63 12.29 -6.45
C VAL A 26 2.12 13.35 -7.44
N LEU A 27 3.35 13.19 -7.96
CA LEU A 27 3.94 14.13 -8.92
C LEU A 27 3.19 14.13 -10.26
N ALA A 28 2.72 12.97 -10.71
CA ALA A 28 1.97 12.87 -11.96
C ALA A 28 0.52 13.39 -11.82
N GLY A 29 -0.10 13.16 -10.66
CA GLY A 29 -1.44 13.65 -10.35
C GLY A 29 -1.51 15.14 -10.03
N THR A 30 -0.39 15.77 -9.66
CA THR A 30 -0.33 17.21 -9.39
C THR A 30 0.13 17.97 -10.63
N PRO A 31 -0.66 18.94 -11.14
CA PRO A 31 -0.31 19.71 -12.33
C PRO A 31 0.77 20.78 -12.07
N LEU A 32 1.87 20.42 -11.42
CA LEU A 32 3.00 21.33 -11.15
C LEU A 32 3.76 21.75 -12.42
N TYR A 33 3.48 21.07 -13.53
CA TYR A 33 4.07 21.31 -14.84
C TYR A 33 3.24 22.26 -15.72
N LEU A 34 2.04 22.69 -15.28
CA LEU A 34 1.18 23.58 -16.05
C LEU A 34 1.28 25.02 -15.55
N PRO A 35 1.36 26.02 -16.46
CA PRO A 35 1.29 27.42 -16.06
C PRO A 35 -0.06 27.76 -15.42
N ALA A 36 -0.04 28.74 -14.52
CA ALA A 36 -1.25 29.22 -13.86
C ALA A 36 -2.28 29.70 -14.89
N GLY A 37 -3.52 29.21 -14.77
CA GLY A 37 -4.63 29.59 -15.66
C GLY A 37 -4.82 28.71 -16.89
N VAL A 38 -4.05 27.62 -17.07
CA VAL A 38 -4.30 26.65 -18.14
C VAL A 38 -5.55 25.82 -17.84
N VAL A 39 -6.65 26.16 -18.51
CA VAL A 39 -7.91 25.42 -18.50
C VAL A 39 -8.09 24.53 -19.74
N GLU A 40 -7.32 24.77 -20.80
CA GLU A 40 -7.35 23.97 -22.02
C GLU A 40 -6.24 22.91 -22.06
N PRO A 41 -6.48 21.73 -22.68
CA PRO A 41 -7.75 21.29 -23.27
C PRO A 41 -8.79 20.86 -22.22
N LEU A 42 -10.08 21.05 -22.56
CA LEU A 42 -11.20 20.55 -21.78
C LEU A 42 -11.63 19.17 -22.28
N VAL A 43 -11.81 18.22 -21.36
CA VAL A 43 -12.41 16.91 -21.59
C VAL A 43 -13.81 16.95 -20.99
N PHE A 44 -14.85 16.83 -21.83
CA PHE A 44 -16.26 16.94 -21.40
C PHE A 44 -16.60 18.22 -20.60
N GLY A 45 -15.92 19.33 -20.87
CA GLY A 45 -16.12 20.59 -20.14
C GLY A 45 -15.35 20.71 -18.83
N ILE A 46 -14.52 19.73 -18.49
CA ILE A 46 -13.63 19.72 -17.32
C ILE A 46 -12.19 19.83 -17.80
N PRO A 47 -11.30 20.63 -17.17
CA PRO A 47 -9.90 20.68 -17.56
C PRO A 47 -9.26 19.29 -17.50
N TYR A 48 -8.51 18.91 -18.54
CA TYR A 48 -7.93 17.57 -18.63
C TYR A 48 -7.07 17.21 -17.40
N TRP A 49 -6.36 18.20 -16.85
CA TRP A 49 -5.50 18.02 -15.68
C TRP A 49 -6.31 17.56 -14.47
N MET A 50 -7.56 18.00 -14.33
CA MET A 50 -8.44 17.60 -13.23
C MET A 50 -8.83 16.12 -13.36
N VAL A 51 -9.12 15.66 -14.59
CA VAL A 51 -9.40 14.24 -14.86
C VAL A 51 -8.18 13.39 -14.52
N VAL A 52 -6.99 13.85 -14.91
CA VAL A 52 -5.72 13.20 -14.58
C VAL A 52 -5.49 13.15 -13.06
N SER A 53 -5.73 14.24 -12.34
CA SER A 53 -5.62 14.29 -10.86
C SER A 53 -6.58 13.31 -10.17
N VAL A 54 -7.82 13.22 -10.64
CA VAL A 54 -8.82 12.27 -10.10
C VAL A 54 -8.35 10.83 -10.33
N PHE A 55 -7.89 10.52 -11.55
CA PHE A 55 -7.35 9.20 -11.87
C PHE A 55 -6.19 8.81 -10.95
N PHE A 56 -5.21 9.71 -10.75
CA PHE A 56 -4.06 9.44 -9.88
C PHE A 56 -4.46 9.36 -8.40
N THR A 57 -5.50 10.07 -7.97
CA THR A 57 -6.05 9.93 -6.60
C THR A 57 -6.64 8.54 -6.38
N ILE A 58 -7.39 8.03 -7.35
CA ILE A 58 -7.93 6.67 -7.31
C ILE A 58 -6.79 5.65 -7.33
N ALA A 59 -5.79 5.85 -8.19
CA ALA A 59 -4.61 4.98 -8.24
C ALA A 59 -3.84 4.96 -6.91
N PHE A 60 -3.69 6.12 -6.27
CA PHE A 60 -3.08 6.24 -4.94
C PHE A 60 -3.87 5.46 -3.90
N ALA A 61 -5.19 5.66 -3.84
CA ALA A 61 -6.06 4.95 -2.89
C ALA A 61 -6.04 3.43 -3.13
N ALA A 62 -6.08 2.98 -4.39
CA ALA A 62 -5.99 1.57 -4.73
C ALA A 62 -4.63 0.98 -4.33
N LEU A 63 -3.53 1.70 -4.55
CA LEU A 63 -2.20 1.28 -4.14
C LEU A 63 -2.10 1.12 -2.63
N THR A 64 -2.59 2.10 -1.85
CA THR A 64 -2.56 2.03 -0.38
C THR A 64 -3.44 0.91 0.14
N SER A 65 -4.67 0.76 -0.36
CA SER A 65 -5.54 -0.37 -0.02
C SER A 65 -4.90 -1.72 -0.34
N TRP A 66 -4.28 -1.86 -1.51
CA TRP A 66 -3.56 -3.09 -1.88
C TRP A 66 -2.36 -3.36 -0.96
N LEU A 67 -1.61 -2.31 -0.58
CA LEU A 67 -0.49 -2.42 0.33
C LEU A 67 -0.94 -2.92 1.72
N CYS A 68 -2.02 -2.35 2.24
CA CYS A 68 -2.61 -2.75 3.51
C CYS A 68 -3.05 -4.22 3.46
N LEU A 69 -3.80 -4.62 2.43
CA LEU A 69 -4.32 -5.99 2.33
C LEU A 69 -3.23 -7.05 2.11
N ARG A 70 -2.20 -6.74 1.32
CA ARG A 70 -1.26 -7.77 0.83
C ARG A 70 0.10 -7.76 1.52
N ARG A 71 0.47 -6.66 2.18
CA ARG A 71 1.79 -6.48 2.78
C ARG A 71 1.74 -6.20 4.27
N TRP A 72 0.62 -5.70 4.81
CA TRP A 72 0.46 -5.43 6.24
C TRP A 72 -0.02 -6.66 7.05
N ASN A 73 -0.71 -7.62 6.43
CA ASN A 73 -1.35 -8.74 7.12
C ASN A 73 -0.52 -10.05 7.15
N LEU A 74 0.80 -9.96 7.30
CA LEU A 74 1.70 -11.14 7.32
C LEU A 74 2.17 -11.54 8.72
N VAL A 75 2.07 -10.65 9.70
CA VAL A 75 2.50 -10.91 11.09
C VAL A 75 1.36 -11.54 11.87
N GLU A 76 0.18 -10.92 11.87
CA GLU A 76 -1.01 -11.40 12.58
C GLU A 76 -1.40 -12.83 12.16
N GLN A 77 -1.55 -13.11 10.86
CA GLN A 77 -1.93 -14.46 10.39
C GLN A 77 -0.91 -15.54 10.74
N ARG A 78 0.37 -15.19 10.85
CA ARG A 78 1.41 -16.15 11.26
C ARG A 78 1.39 -16.39 12.76
N GLU A 79 1.15 -15.34 13.55
CA GLU A 79 1.03 -15.44 15.00
C GLU A 79 -0.26 -16.18 15.40
N GLU A 80 -1.39 -15.91 14.74
CA GLU A 80 -2.65 -16.64 14.91
C GLU A 80 -2.53 -18.10 14.49
N ALA A 81 -1.92 -18.41 13.34
CA ALA A 81 -1.70 -19.81 12.92
C ALA A 81 -0.75 -20.57 13.86
N ALA A 82 0.26 -19.90 14.42
CA ALA A 82 1.14 -20.47 15.45
C ALA A 82 0.42 -20.66 16.79
N ALA A 83 -0.50 -19.76 17.15
CA ALA A 83 -1.34 -19.88 18.34
C ALA A 83 -2.35 -21.04 18.20
N GLU A 84 -3.01 -21.20 17.06
CA GLU A 84 -3.91 -22.32 16.76
C GLU A 84 -3.16 -23.66 16.73
N ALA A 85 -1.95 -23.69 16.16
CA ALA A 85 -1.10 -24.88 16.17
C ALA A 85 -0.57 -25.23 17.58
N GLY A 86 -0.38 -24.22 18.44
CA GLY A 86 -0.02 -24.39 19.85
C GLY A 86 -1.18 -24.83 20.74
N ASP A 87 -2.39 -24.36 20.46
CA ASP A 87 -3.63 -24.71 21.19
C ASP A 87 -4.11 -26.13 20.85
N GLY A 88 -3.90 -26.59 19.60
CA GLY A 88 -4.15 -27.98 19.19
C GLY A 88 -3.32 -29.03 19.96
N GLY A 89 -2.22 -28.63 20.61
CA GLY A 89 -1.41 -29.47 21.49
C GLY A 89 -1.85 -29.49 22.96
N MET A 90 -2.75 -28.59 23.37
CA MET A 90 -3.29 -28.49 24.74
C MET A 90 -4.74 -29.03 24.84
N SER A 91 -5.12 -29.91 23.92
CA SER A 91 -6.42 -30.58 23.92
C SER A 91 -6.50 -31.68 25.00
N TRP A 92 -6.90 -31.27 26.21
CA TRP A 92 -7.73 -32.00 27.18
C TRP A 92 -7.28 -33.37 27.75
N GLU A 93 -6.03 -33.59 28.17
CA GLU A 93 -5.77 -34.72 29.11
C GLU A 93 -6.49 -34.49 30.46
N ILE A 94 -7.71 -35.03 30.57
CA ILE A 94 -8.44 -35.39 31.79
C ILE A 94 -8.54 -36.91 31.82
#